data_AF-A0A8J3SJB4-F1
#
_entry.id   AF-A0A8J3SJB4-F1
#
_cell.length_a   1.000
_cell.length_b   1.000
_cell.length_c   1.000
_cell.angle_alpha   90.00
_cell.angle_beta   90.00
_cell.angle_gamma   90.00
#
_symmetry.space_group_name_H-M   'P 1'
#
loop_
_entity.id
_entity.type
_entity.pdbx_description
1 polymer ?
#
loop_
_entity_poly.entity_id
_entity_poly.type
_entity_poly.pdbx_seq_one_letter_code
_entity_poly.pdbx_strand_id
1 'polypeptide(L)'
;MRYRSLVAPLLLAAAVVVAVPGTACACSCVALEPAEQVENAETVFTGTVVAARRIPGDRSGPTPPIVYRLRPDQVYKGAPAAEVEVATNPDGASCGYAFTVGSRYLVFARGGESGMFATDPGVPLHTSLCDGNRQVRPGDGPLRGEDGVQGGEPLGRDLLSALGTARPPSTAPGSPQETPSPEATESPETGLSPEGEPSPEGTMTASPVAGRTDDGPSVPWAPIGGAAAAAALALAGRRLLRRRVRRAPEG
;
A
#
# COMPACT_ATOMS: atom_id res chain seq x y z
N MET A 1 7.11 37.04 46.97
CA MET A 1 6.23 35.85 46.77
C MET A 1 5.37 35.89 45.49
N ARG A 2 5.24 37.02 44.77
CA ARG A 2 4.36 37.14 43.58
C ARG A 2 4.94 36.55 42.27
N TYR A 3 6.25 36.35 42.21
CA TYR A 3 6.95 35.83 41.02
C TYR A 3 6.76 34.30 40.85
N ARG A 4 6.67 33.55 41.96
CA ARG A 4 6.44 32.09 41.94
C ARG A 4 5.07 31.73 41.32
N SER A 5 4.08 32.60 41.49
CA SER A 5 2.74 32.43 40.92
C SER A 5 2.66 32.67 39.41
N LEU A 6 3.62 33.40 38.83
CA LEU A 6 3.70 33.65 37.39
C LEU A 6 4.57 32.61 36.65
N VAL A 7 5.46 31.92 37.36
CA VAL A 7 6.31 30.87 36.78
C VAL A 7 5.51 29.63 36.40
N ALA A 8 4.51 29.25 37.20
CA ALA A 8 3.68 28.08 36.91
C ALA A 8 2.88 28.18 35.60
N PRO A 9 2.14 29.28 35.30
CA PRO A 9 1.45 29.41 34.02
C PRO A 9 2.43 29.60 32.85
N LEU A 10 3.60 30.21 33.07
CA LEU A 10 4.62 30.38 32.05
C LEU A 10 5.27 29.04 31.66
N LEU A 11 5.56 28.18 32.63
CA LEU A 11 6.07 26.82 32.39
C LEU A 11 5.01 25.93 31.73
N LEU A 12 3.73 26.09 32.10
CA LEU A 12 2.63 25.37 31.46
C LEU A 12 2.46 25.82 29.99
N ALA A 13 2.53 27.13 29.74
CA ALA A 13 2.48 27.69 28.39
C ALA A 13 3.70 27.25 27.55
N ALA A 14 4.90 27.23 28.14
CA ALA A 14 6.10 26.73 27.48
C ALA A 14 6.03 25.23 27.17
N ALA A 15 5.46 24.42 28.07
CA ALA A 15 5.25 22.98 27.84
C ALA A 15 4.27 22.69 26.70
N VAL A 16 3.27 23.56 26.48
CA VAL A 16 2.32 23.44 25.35
C VAL A 16 2.97 23.79 24.01
N VAL A 17 3.95 24.68 23.99
CA VAL A 17 4.66 25.07 22.74
C VAL A 17 5.66 24.00 22.27
N VAL A 18 6.13 23.11 23.15
CA VAL A 18 7.03 21.99 22.79
C VAL A 18 6.26 20.78 22.22
N ALA A 19 4.93 20.78 22.30
CA ALA A 19 4.11 19.85 21.55
C ALA A 19 4.02 20.31 20.09
N VAL A 20 5.09 20.10 19.32
CA VAL A 20 5.02 20.14 17.85
C VAL A 20 4.36 18.83 17.42
N PRO A 21 3.09 18.81 16.95
CA PRO A 21 2.58 17.64 16.27
C PRO A 21 3.34 17.48 14.95
N GLY A 22 4.21 16.47 14.88
CA GLY A 22 4.78 16.01 13.62
C GLY A 22 3.66 15.48 12.71
N THR A 23 3.53 16.11 11.54
CA THR A 23 2.82 15.64 10.34
C THR A 23 1.48 14.93 10.56
N ALA A 24 0.43 15.71 10.80
CA ALA A 24 -0.91 15.30 10.39
C ALA A 24 -1.05 15.63 8.88
N CYS A 25 -0.72 14.71 7.97
CA CYS A 25 -1.18 14.86 6.59
C CYS A 25 -2.63 14.40 6.52
N ALA A 26 -3.52 15.38 6.63
CA ALA A 26 -4.86 15.33 6.09
C ALA A 26 -4.73 15.23 4.58
N CYS A 27 -4.72 14.03 4.00
CA CYS A 27 -4.76 13.89 2.54
C CYS A 27 -6.05 14.54 2.05
N SER A 28 -5.98 15.79 1.61
CA SER A 28 -7.05 16.49 0.93
C SER A 28 -6.98 16.06 -0.53
N CYS A 29 -7.33 14.79 -0.78
CA CYS A 29 -7.44 14.30 -2.14
C CYS A 29 -8.42 15.19 -2.90
N VAL A 30 -8.05 15.59 -4.11
CA VAL A 30 -9.03 16.15 -5.04
C VAL A 30 -10.02 15.03 -5.34
N ALA A 31 -11.32 15.32 -5.22
CA ALA A 31 -12.35 14.38 -5.61
C ALA A 31 -12.28 14.21 -7.14
N LEU A 32 -11.76 13.07 -7.58
CA LEU A 32 -11.69 12.70 -8.99
C LEU A 32 -12.86 11.76 -9.32
N GLU A 33 -13.49 11.97 -10.46
CA GLU A 33 -14.45 11.02 -11.01
C GLU A 33 -13.74 9.70 -11.37
N PRO A 34 -14.45 8.55 -11.40
CA PRO A 34 -13.82 7.27 -11.73
C PRO A 34 -13.10 7.25 -13.08
N ALA A 35 -13.64 7.96 -14.09
CA ALA A 35 -12.98 8.09 -15.39
C ALA A 35 -11.63 8.80 -15.27
N GLU A 36 -11.56 9.90 -14.52
CA GLU A 36 -10.31 10.64 -14.29
C GLU A 36 -9.28 9.80 -13.50
N GLN A 37 -9.74 8.99 -12.53
CA GLN A 37 -8.87 8.04 -11.82
C GLN A 37 -8.25 7.03 -12.79
N VAL A 38 -9.06 6.46 -13.70
CA VAL A 38 -8.57 5.53 -14.74
C VAL A 38 -7.63 6.25 -15.70
N GLU A 39 -7.94 7.47 -16.12
CA GLU A 39 -7.12 8.26 -17.04
C GLU A 39 -5.74 8.60 -16.45
N ASN A 40 -5.69 9.01 -15.17
CA ASN A 40 -4.46 9.37 -14.48
C ASN A 40 -3.55 8.16 -14.17
N ALA A 41 -4.11 6.96 -14.10
CA ALA A 41 -3.33 5.75 -13.84
C ALA A 41 -2.57 5.29 -15.10
N GLU A 42 -1.35 4.79 -14.93
CA GLU A 42 -0.64 4.09 -16.01
C GLU A 42 -1.21 2.69 -16.21
N THR A 43 -1.52 2.00 -15.10
CA THR A 43 -2.18 0.70 -15.12
C THR A 43 -3.28 0.62 -14.06
N VAL A 44 -4.36 -0.06 -14.43
CA VAL A 44 -5.50 -0.35 -13.56
C VAL A 44 -5.79 -1.83 -13.64
N PHE A 45 -5.77 -2.52 -12.51
CA PHE A 45 -5.96 -3.96 -12.44
C PHE A 45 -6.57 -4.37 -11.10
N THR A 46 -7.24 -5.53 -11.06
CA THR A 46 -7.43 -6.27 -9.82
C THR A 46 -6.31 -7.27 -9.62
N GLY A 47 -5.86 -7.42 -8.38
CA GLY A 47 -4.84 -8.40 -8.04
C GLY A 47 -4.78 -8.71 -6.56
N THR A 48 -4.18 -9.85 -6.25
CA THR A 48 -3.92 -10.26 -4.87
C THR A 48 -2.53 -9.80 -4.43
N VAL A 49 -2.44 -9.21 -3.25
CA VAL A 49 -1.16 -8.81 -2.66
C VAL A 49 -0.45 -10.07 -2.17
N VAL A 50 0.70 -10.39 -2.74
CA VAL A 50 1.46 -11.62 -2.42
C VAL A 50 2.62 -11.36 -1.45
N ALA A 51 3.13 -10.13 -1.39
CA ALA A 51 4.18 -9.74 -0.44
C ALA A 51 4.19 -8.24 -0.18
N ALA A 52 4.82 -7.85 0.92
CA ALA A 52 5.14 -6.47 1.27
C ALA A 52 6.59 -6.41 1.78
N ARG A 53 7.34 -5.38 1.38
CA ARG A 53 8.66 -5.09 1.94
C ARG A 53 8.78 -3.60 2.26
N ARG A 54 9.36 -3.29 3.41
CA ARG A 54 9.83 -1.93 3.71
C ARG A 54 11.21 -1.75 3.10
N ILE A 55 11.43 -0.63 2.45
CA ILE A 55 12.77 -0.25 1.99
C ILE A 55 13.59 0.13 3.24
N PRO A 56 14.87 -0.29 3.36
CA PRO A 56 15.73 0.16 4.44
C PRO A 56 15.86 1.68 4.44
N GLY A 57 15.83 2.29 5.63
CA GLY A 57 15.99 3.73 5.79
C GLY A 57 16.83 4.05 7.02
N ASP A 58 17.34 5.29 7.08
CA ASP A 58 18.10 5.76 8.24
C ASP A 58 17.16 6.02 9.43
N ARG A 59 17.58 5.63 10.65
CA ARG A 59 16.77 5.85 11.85
C ARG A 59 16.42 7.31 12.13
N SER A 60 17.26 8.22 11.65
CA SER A 60 17.08 9.68 11.75
C SER A 60 16.47 10.30 10.49
N GLY A 61 16.23 9.51 9.44
CA GLY A 61 15.70 9.95 8.17
C GLY A 61 14.17 9.86 8.10
N PRO A 62 13.57 10.28 6.97
CA PRO A 62 12.16 10.07 6.69
C PRO A 62 11.81 8.58 6.71
N THR A 63 10.58 8.26 7.12
CA THR A 63 10.11 6.87 7.08
C THR A 63 10.09 6.38 5.62
N PRO A 64 10.79 5.29 5.28
CA PRO A 64 10.88 4.82 3.91
C PRO A 64 9.53 4.27 3.40
N PRO A 65 9.32 4.26 2.08
CA PRO A 65 8.11 3.70 1.48
C PRO A 65 8.00 2.18 1.69
N ILE A 66 6.79 1.67 1.46
CA ILE A 66 6.50 0.24 1.41
C ILE A 66 6.30 -0.14 -0.06
N VAL A 67 6.95 -1.21 -0.49
CA VAL A 67 6.71 -1.83 -1.79
C VAL A 67 5.87 -3.08 -1.59
N TYR A 68 4.73 -3.13 -2.28
CA TYR A 68 3.87 -4.29 -2.33
C TYR A 68 4.07 -5.01 -3.65
N ARG A 69 4.14 -6.33 -3.61
CA ARG A 69 4.10 -7.17 -4.81
C ARG A 69 2.70 -7.74 -4.94
N LEU A 70 2.10 -7.55 -6.10
CA LEU A 70 0.75 -7.98 -6.43
C LEU A 70 0.80 -8.93 -7.61
N ARG A 71 -0.11 -9.90 -7.62
CA ARG A 71 -0.37 -10.77 -8.76
C ARG A 71 -1.69 -10.33 -9.40
N PRO A 72 -1.66 -9.64 -10.56
CA PRO A 72 -2.88 -9.23 -11.25
C PRO A 72 -3.69 -10.45 -11.72
N ASP A 73 -5.02 -10.33 -11.64
CA ASP A 73 -5.99 -11.33 -12.10
C ASP A 73 -6.89 -10.80 -13.24
N GLN A 74 -7.17 -9.49 -13.24
CA GLN A 74 -7.87 -8.80 -14.33
C GLN A 74 -7.25 -7.43 -14.56
N VAL A 75 -7.06 -7.07 -15.83
CA VAL A 75 -6.46 -5.80 -16.25
C VAL A 75 -7.50 -4.96 -16.97
N TYR A 76 -7.71 -3.75 -16.47
CA TYR A 76 -8.63 -2.75 -17.03
C TYR A 76 -7.88 -1.72 -17.88
N LYS A 77 -6.66 -1.35 -17.47
CA LYS A 77 -5.78 -0.44 -18.22
C LYS A 77 -4.33 -0.87 -18.14
N GLY A 78 -3.59 -0.64 -19.23
CA GLY A 78 -2.19 -0.99 -19.35
C GLY A 78 -1.97 -2.48 -19.63
N ALA A 79 -0.74 -2.93 -19.37
CA ALA A 79 -0.30 -4.31 -19.54
C ALA A 79 0.75 -4.65 -18.46
N PRO A 80 0.35 -4.78 -17.18
CA PRO A 80 1.27 -5.13 -16.12
C PRO A 80 1.84 -6.53 -16.34
N ALA A 81 3.04 -6.76 -15.79
CA ALA A 81 3.64 -8.09 -15.74
C ALA A 81 2.83 -9.04 -14.83
N ALA A 82 3.13 -10.34 -14.91
CA ALA A 82 2.46 -11.38 -14.12
C ALA A 82 2.55 -11.16 -12.61
N GLU A 83 3.65 -10.56 -12.15
CA GLU A 83 3.75 -9.94 -10.83
C GLU A 83 4.18 -8.49 -11.00
N VAL A 84 3.56 -7.60 -10.25
CA VAL A 84 3.78 -6.15 -10.34
C VAL A 84 4.14 -5.60 -8.96
N GLU A 85 5.15 -4.74 -8.93
CA GLU A 85 5.57 -4.07 -7.70
C GLU A 85 5.05 -2.63 -7.71
N VAL A 86 4.36 -2.25 -6.64
CA VAL A 86 3.78 -0.91 -6.48
C VAL A 86 4.25 -0.34 -5.14
N ALA A 87 4.86 0.84 -5.18
CA ALA A 87 5.28 1.56 -4.00
C ALA A 87 4.18 2.50 -3.47
N THR A 88 4.14 2.67 -2.16
CA THR A 88 3.30 3.69 -1.51
C THR A 88 3.94 4.17 -0.22
N ASN A 89 3.49 5.33 0.26
CA ASN A 89 3.97 5.87 1.53
C ASN A 89 3.61 4.93 2.69
N PRO A 90 4.34 5.00 3.82
CA PRO A 90 4.27 3.95 4.85
C PRO A 90 2.98 3.93 5.66
N ASP A 91 2.23 5.03 5.65
CA ASP A 91 1.03 5.21 6.45
C ASP A 91 0.10 6.27 5.85
N GLY A 92 -1.15 6.28 6.32
CA GLY A 92 -2.17 7.21 5.81
C GLY A 92 -1.88 8.68 6.13
N ALA A 93 -1.14 8.96 7.20
CA ALA A 93 -0.69 10.32 7.52
C ALA A 93 0.42 10.80 6.57
N SER A 94 0.87 9.97 5.63
CA SER A 94 1.76 10.31 4.51
C SER A 94 1.08 10.03 3.16
N CYS A 95 -0.25 9.89 3.13
CA CYS A 95 -1.04 9.49 1.96
C CYS A 95 -0.70 8.10 1.39
N GLY A 96 -0.15 7.23 2.25
CA GLY A 96 0.14 5.83 1.95
C GLY A 96 -1.10 4.95 1.96
N TYR A 97 -1.23 4.09 0.96
CA TYR A 97 -2.30 3.10 0.90
C TYR A 97 -1.92 1.82 1.66
N ALA A 98 -2.75 1.41 2.61
CA ALA A 98 -2.50 0.22 3.41
C ALA A 98 -3.08 -1.03 2.72
N PHE A 99 -2.21 -1.79 2.04
CA PHE A 99 -2.54 -3.10 1.48
C PHE A 99 -2.34 -4.22 2.51
N THR A 100 -3.22 -5.22 2.46
CA THR A 100 -3.13 -6.43 3.29
C THR A 100 -2.69 -7.61 2.42
N VAL A 101 -1.58 -8.28 2.79
CA VAL A 101 -1.13 -9.50 2.11
C VAL A 101 -2.22 -10.57 2.15
N GLY A 102 -2.45 -11.24 1.03
CA GLY A 102 -3.51 -12.24 0.84
C GLY A 102 -4.88 -11.65 0.48
N SER A 103 -5.04 -10.32 0.48
CA SER A 103 -6.27 -9.65 0.07
C SER A 103 -6.21 -9.19 -1.39
N ARG A 104 -7.39 -9.14 -2.03
CA ARG A 104 -7.57 -8.67 -3.40
C ARG A 104 -7.99 -7.21 -3.43
N TYR A 105 -7.40 -6.45 -4.35
CA TYR A 105 -7.64 -5.02 -4.50
C TYR A 105 -7.85 -4.67 -5.97
N LEU A 106 -8.71 -3.68 -6.22
CA LEU A 106 -8.64 -2.85 -7.42
C LEU A 106 -7.59 -1.76 -7.18
N VAL A 107 -6.57 -1.73 -8.03
CA VAL A 107 -5.39 -0.88 -7.89
C VAL A 107 -5.29 0.06 -9.08
N PHE A 108 -5.05 1.33 -8.78
CA PHE A 108 -4.76 2.41 -9.72
C PHE A 108 -3.30 2.81 -9.50
N ALA A 109 -2.41 2.37 -10.38
CA ALA A 109 -0.99 2.66 -10.26
C ALA A 109 -0.55 3.67 -11.31
N ARG A 110 0.16 4.70 -10.87
CA ARG A 110 0.85 5.68 -11.72
C ARG A 110 2.28 5.22 -11.93
N GLY A 111 2.88 5.53 -13.07
CA GLY A 111 4.29 5.24 -13.31
C GLY A 111 5.18 6.47 -13.30
N GLY A 112 6.47 6.21 -13.45
CA GLY A 112 7.52 7.23 -13.42
C GLY A 112 7.86 7.72 -12.01
N GLU A 113 8.75 8.71 -11.96
CA GLU A 113 9.17 9.35 -10.72
C GLU A 113 8.01 10.14 -10.10
N SER A 114 7.61 9.75 -8.90
CA SER A 114 6.42 10.31 -8.25
C SER A 114 6.69 11.62 -7.50
N GLY A 115 7.94 11.84 -7.08
CA GLY A 115 8.29 12.82 -6.04
C GLY A 115 7.60 12.57 -4.69
N MET A 116 6.86 11.46 -4.55
CA MET A 116 6.03 11.12 -3.38
C MET A 116 6.85 10.51 -2.25
N PHE A 117 8.04 9.98 -2.57
CA PHE A 117 8.91 9.29 -1.64
C PHE A 117 10.16 10.11 -1.38
N ALA A 118 10.54 10.21 -0.10
CA ALA A 118 11.82 10.80 0.27
C ALA A 118 13.02 9.93 -0.12
N THR A 119 12.80 8.63 -0.35
CA THR A 119 13.81 7.66 -0.79
C THR A 119 13.23 6.89 -1.96
N ASP A 120 14.00 6.76 -3.04
CA ASP A 120 13.60 6.00 -4.21
C ASP A 120 13.45 4.50 -3.85
N PRO A 121 12.26 3.91 -4.02
CA PRO A 121 12.05 2.48 -3.79
C PRO A 121 12.61 1.57 -4.89
N GLY A 122 13.09 2.14 -6.01
CA GLY A 122 13.64 1.38 -7.14
C GLY A 122 12.59 0.59 -7.92
N VAL A 123 11.32 1.01 -7.87
CA VAL A 123 10.21 0.39 -8.61
C VAL A 123 9.47 1.44 -9.44
N PRO A 124 9.01 1.09 -10.65
CA PRO A 124 8.50 2.08 -11.61
C PRO A 124 7.08 2.55 -11.31
N LEU A 125 6.32 1.80 -10.51
CA LEU A 125 4.91 2.07 -10.23
C LEU A 125 4.70 2.49 -8.79
N HIS A 126 3.82 3.44 -8.60
CA HIS A 126 3.45 3.97 -7.30
C HIS A 126 1.96 4.24 -7.19
N THR A 127 1.47 4.31 -5.95
CA THR A 127 0.07 4.60 -5.65
C THR A 127 -0.09 5.21 -4.25
N SER A 128 -1.26 5.73 -3.95
CA SER A 128 -1.58 6.51 -2.74
C SER A 128 -3.03 6.31 -2.31
N LEU A 129 -3.40 6.92 -1.18
CA LEU A 129 -4.80 6.99 -0.74
C LEU A 129 -5.72 7.73 -1.72
N CYS A 130 -5.19 8.56 -2.61
CA CYS A 130 -5.97 9.41 -3.50
C CYS A 130 -6.20 8.81 -4.91
N ASP A 131 -5.51 7.73 -5.27
CA ASP A 131 -5.57 7.18 -6.63
C ASP A 131 -6.82 6.34 -6.89
N GLY A 132 -7.64 6.05 -5.86
CA GLY A 132 -8.87 5.27 -5.99
C GLY A 132 -8.72 3.78 -5.69
N ASN A 133 -7.64 3.37 -5.03
CA ASN A 133 -7.45 1.97 -4.62
C ASN A 133 -8.55 1.52 -3.65
N ARG A 134 -9.07 0.30 -3.84
CA ARG A 134 -10.09 -0.26 -2.95
C ARG A 134 -9.98 -1.77 -2.85
N GLN A 135 -10.22 -2.29 -1.65
CA GLN A 135 -10.33 -3.73 -1.45
C GLN A 135 -11.62 -4.24 -2.11
N VAL A 136 -11.51 -5.39 -2.77
CA VAL A 136 -12.63 -6.06 -3.44
C VAL A 136 -12.75 -7.49 -2.92
N ARG A 137 -13.91 -8.11 -3.14
CA ARG A 137 -14.14 -9.50 -2.74
C ARG A 137 -13.11 -10.42 -3.41
N PRO A 138 -12.69 -11.51 -2.72
CA PRO A 138 -11.86 -12.54 -3.33
C PRO A 138 -12.48 -13.10 -4.62
N GLY A 139 -11.63 -13.49 -5.57
CA GLY A 139 -12.02 -14.04 -6.87
C GLY A 139 -11.00 -13.65 -7.94
N ASP A 140 -11.15 -14.21 -9.15
CA ASP A 140 -10.21 -13.95 -10.26
C ASP A 140 -10.93 -13.46 -11.51
N GLY A 141 -12.23 -13.18 -11.42
CA GLY A 141 -13.07 -12.73 -12.54
C GLY A 141 -13.21 -11.20 -12.61
N PRO A 142 -13.73 -10.66 -13.72
CA PRO A 142 -14.03 -9.24 -13.86
C PRO A 142 -14.95 -8.74 -12.73
N LEU A 143 -14.64 -7.55 -12.21
CA LEU A 143 -15.43 -6.86 -11.19
C LEU A 143 -16.88 -6.65 -11.59
N ARG A 144 -17.75 -6.89 -10.63
CA ARG A 144 -19.19 -6.64 -10.64
C ARG A 144 -19.57 -5.70 -9.50
N GLY A 145 -20.79 -5.19 -9.51
CA GLY A 145 -21.28 -4.28 -8.47
C GLY A 145 -21.18 -4.88 -7.08
N GLU A 146 -21.47 -6.17 -6.97
CA GLU A 146 -21.42 -6.94 -5.73
C GLU A 146 -20.00 -7.27 -5.24
N ASP A 147 -18.92 -6.78 -5.85
CA ASP A 147 -17.55 -7.09 -5.39
C ASP A 147 -16.99 -6.07 -4.37
N GLY A 148 -17.72 -5.00 -4.04
CA GLY A 148 -17.27 -3.96 -3.10
C GLY A 148 -17.27 -4.40 -1.62
N VAL A 149 -16.17 -4.14 -0.89
CA VAL A 149 -15.99 -4.59 0.51
C VAL A 149 -16.11 -3.46 1.54
N GLN A 150 -15.68 -2.24 1.23
CA GLN A 150 -15.71 -1.15 2.21
C GLN A 150 -17.14 -0.71 2.53
N GLY A 151 -17.54 -0.78 3.80
CA GLY A 151 -18.88 -0.41 4.27
C GLY A 151 -20.01 -1.32 3.81
N GLY A 152 -19.70 -2.41 3.09
CA GLY A 152 -20.71 -3.23 2.42
C GLY A 152 -21.34 -2.55 1.20
N GLU A 153 -20.79 -1.42 0.75
CA GLU A 153 -21.33 -0.69 -0.39
C GLU A 153 -20.92 -1.35 -1.72
N PRO A 154 -21.87 -1.50 -2.66
CA PRO A 154 -21.56 -1.97 -4.02
C PRO A 154 -20.57 -1.06 -4.75
N LEU A 155 -19.83 -1.61 -5.71
CA LEU A 155 -19.09 -0.81 -6.68
C LEU A 155 -20.08 0.01 -7.53
N GLY A 156 -19.86 1.33 -7.58
CA GLY A 156 -20.70 2.25 -8.34
C GLY A 156 -20.71 1.94 -9.84
N ARG A 157 -21.85 2.18 -10.49
CA ARG A 157 -22.01 1.96 -11.94
C ARG A 157 -21.03 2.80 -12.77
N ASP A 158 -20.73 4.00 -12.30
CA ASP A 158 -19.80 4.92 -12.98
C ASP A 158 -18.37 4.37 -12.95
N LEU A 159 -17.97 3.76 -11.84
CA LEU A 159 -16.68 3.07 -11.74
C LEU A 159 -16.61 1.88 -12.70
N LEU A 160 -17.61 1.01 -12.66
CA LEU A 160 -17.61 -0.18 -13.54
C LEU A 160 -17.61 0.23 -15.03
N SER A 161 -18.33 1.31 -15.36
CA SER A 161 -18.34 1.85 -16.73
C SER A 161 -16.98 2.45 -17.12
N ALA A 162 -16.34 3.19 -16.21
CA ALA A 162 -15.01 3.78 -16.43
C ALA A 162 -13.90 2.72 -16.58
N LEU A 163 -13.99 1.62 -15.83
CA LEU A 163 -13.04 0.50 -15.93
C LEU A 163 -13.13 -0.23 -17.27
N GLY A 164 -14.31 -0.22 -17.91
CA GLY A 164 -14.53 -0.87 -19.19
C GLY A 164 -14.37 -2.39 -19.13
N THR A 165 -13.88 -2.98 -20.22
CA THR A 165 -13.74 -4.44 -20.34
C THR A 165 -12.43 -4.93 -19.76
N ALA A 166 -12.54 -5.90 -18.85
CA ALA A 166 -11.39 -6.57 -18.29
C ALA A 166 -10.71 -7.49 -19.33
N ARG A 167 -9.39 -7.57 -19.25
CA ARG A 167 -8.55 -8.52 -19.99
C ARG A 167 -7.75 -9.37 -19.01
N PRO A 168 -7.44 -10.63 -19.34
CA PRO A 168 -6.52 -11.42 -18.53
C PRO A 168 -5.13 -10.75 -18.50
N PRO A 169 -4.34 -10.95 -17.43
CA PRO A 169 -2.98 -10.45 -17.36
C PRO A 169 -2.11 -11.02 -18.50
N SER A 170 -1.11 -10.26 -18.92
CA SER A 170 -0.14 -10.72 -19.93
C SER A 170 0.61 -11.93 -19.36
N THR A 171 0.23 -13.10 -19.87
CA THR A 171 0.60 -14.47 -19.50
C THR A 171 1.67 -14.64 -18.42
N ALA A 172 1.29 -15.32 -17.34
CA ALA A 172 2.19 -15.89 -16.35
C ALA A 172 3.31 -16.73 -17.00
N PRO A 173 4.54 -16.74 -16.46
CA PRO A 173 5.56 -17.68 -16.92
C PRO A 173 5.12 -19.10 -16.51
N GLY A 174 4.98 -20.01 -17.47
CA GLY A 174 4.99 -21.46 -17.16
C GLY A 174 3.91 -22.39 -17.74
N SER A 175 3.28 -22.09 -18.87
CA SER A 175 2.76 -23.18 -19.71
C SER A 175 3.72 -23.41 -20.87
N PRO A 176 4.25 -24.64 -21.09
CA PRO A 176 4.96 -24.97 -22.32
C PRO A 176 3.98 -24.67 -23.45
N GLN A 177 4.26 -23.64 -24.24
CA GLN A 177 3.54 -23.47 -25.48
C GLN A 177 3.91 -24.66 -26.34
N GLU A 178 2.95 -25.58 -26.45
CA GLU A 178 2.92 -26.60 -27.47
C GLU A 178 3.19 -25.88 -28.80
N THR A 179 4.40 -26.09 -29.30
CA THR A 179 4.79 -25.62 -30.62
C THR A 179 3.82 -26.26 -31.60
N PRO A 180 3.06 -25.52 -32.42
CA PRO A 180 2.38 -26.14 -33.53
C PRO A 180 3.46 -26.69 -34.45
N SER A 181 3.60 -28.01 -34.41
CA SER A 181 4.35 -28.81 -35.37
C SER A 181 3.86 -28.42 -36.76
N PRO A 182 4.69 -27.83 -37.65
CA PRO A 182 4.26 -27.63 -39.01
C PRO A 182 4.15 -29.01 -39.66
N GLU A 183 2.91 -29.34 -40.00
CA GLU A 183 2.54 -30.47 -40.83
C GLU A 183 3.31 -30.43 -42.16
N ALA A 184 3.66 -31.62 -42.63
CA ALA A 184 4.46 -31.87 -43.82
C ALA A 184 3.90 -31.16 -45.06
N THR A 185 4.79 -30.59 -45.87
CA THR A 185 4.56 -30.39 -47.29
C THR A 185 5.81 -30.83 -48.03
N GLU A 186 5.57 -31.64 -49.05
CA GLU A 186 6.49 -32.40 -49.88
C GLU A 186 7.73 -31.67 -50.41
N SER A 187 8.79 -32.47 -50.56
CA SER A 187 10.01 -32.23 -51.32
C SER A 187 9.74 -31.75 -52.77
N PRO A 188 10.74 -31.15 -53.45
CA PRO A 188 11.69 -32.01 -54.15
C PRO A 188 13.16 -31.62 -53.98
N GLU A 189 13.97 -32.60 -54.35
CA GLU A 189 15.41 -32.78 -54.25
C GLU A 189 16.21 -31.70 -54.98
N THR A 190 17.43 -31.37 -54.49
CA THR A 190 18.70 -31.40 -55.25
C THR A 190 19.88 -30.98 -54.35
N GLY A 191 20.80 -31.91 -54.11
CA GLY A 191 22.24 -31.67 -54.28
C GLY A 191 23.09 -31.18 -53.10
N LEU A 192 24.10 -32.02 -52.81
CA LEU A 192 25.45 -31.68 -52.30
C LEU A 192 25.71 -31.69 -50.77
N SER A 193 26.19 -32.85 -50.31
CA SER A 193 27.17 -33.07 -49.23
C SER A 193 28.56 -32.44 -49.58
N PRO A 194 29.59 -32.38 -48.70
CA PRO A 194 29.79 -33.21 -47.50
C PRO A 194 30.44 -32.53 -46.24
N GLU A 195 30.48 -33.34 -45.16
CA GLU A 195 31.53 -33.51 -44.13
C GLU A 195 31.80 -32.45 -43.03
N GLY A 196 31.64 -32.89 -41.77
CA GLY A 196 32.12 -32.22 -40.56
C GLY A 196 31.58 -32.80 -39.24
N GLU A 197 32.06 -33.98 -38.83
CA GLU A 197 32.00 -34.52 -37.45
C GLU A 197 32.93 -33.73 -36.48
N PRO A 198 33.00 -34.00 -35.15
CA PRO A 198 31.98 -34.39 -34.16
C PRO A 198 32.13 -33.67 -32.78
N SER A 199 31.28 -34.07 -31.81
CA SER A 199 31.59 -34.26 -30.36
C SER A 199 31.40 -33.14 -29.30
N PRO A 200 31.20 -33.52 -28.01
CA PRO A 200 30.14 -32.97 -27.16
C PRO A 200 30.65 -32.47 -25.78
N GLU A 201 29.72 -32.32 -24.84
CA GLU A 201 29.89 -32.33 -23.38
C GLU A 201 30.09 -30.99 -22.67
N GLY A 202 29.20 -30.74 -21.70
CA GLY A 202 29.24 -29.60 -20.80
C GLY A 202 28.14 -29.68 -19.74
N THR A 203 27.98 -30.85 -19.13
CA THR A 203 27.11 -31.10 -17.98
C THR A 203 27.58 -30.26 -16.80
N MET A 204 26.85 -29.21 -16.42
CA MET A 204 27.02 -28.59 -15.11
C MET A 204 25.85 -29.00 -14.21
N THR A 205 26.18 -30.00 -13.40
CA THR A 205 25.46 -30.49 -12.24
C THR A 205 25.04 -29.36 -11.31
N ALA A 206 23.76 -29.33 -11.00
CA ALA A 206 23.19 -28.59 -9.88
C ALA A 206 23.64 -29.22 -8.55
N SER A 207 24.18 -28.38 -7.66
CA SER A 207 24.34 -28.69 -6.24
C SER A 207 23.21 -28.03 -5.45
N PRO A 208 22.42 -28.78 -4.66
CA PRO A 208 21.45 -28.19 -3.75
C PRO A 208 22.15 -27.83 -2.43
N VAL A 209 22.22 -26.53 -2.10
CA VAL A 209 22.55 -26.11 -0.74
C VAL A 209 21.28 -26.09 0.10
N ALA A 210 21.28 -27.03 1.02
CA ALA A 210 20.50 -27.18 2.24
C ALA A 210 19.69 -25.95 2.70
N GLY A 211 18.41 -26.22 2.94
CA GLY A 211 17.51 -25.34 3.67
C GLY A 211 18.04 -25.04 5.07
N ARG A 212 17.99 -23.77 5.43
CA ARG A 212 18.14 -23.29 6.79
C ARG A 212 16.79 -22.77 7.24
N THR A 213 16.12 -23.57 8.05
CA THR A 213 14.93 -23.15 8.81
C THR A 213 15.41 -22.30 9.98
N ASP A 214 15.28 -20.99 9.86
CA ASP A 214 15.41 -20.08 11.00
C ASP A 214 14.02 -19.89 11.62
N ASP A 215 13.70 -20.73 12.60
CA ASP A 215 12.63 -20.51 13.57
C ASP A 215 13.03 -19.35 14.49
N GLY A 216 12.60 -18.15 14.15
CA GLY A 216 12.68 -16.97 15.02
C GLY A 216 11.46 -16.86 15.93
N PRO A 217 11.62 -16.57 17.24
CA PRO A 217 10.53 -16.58 18.20
C PRO A 217 9.50 -15.47 17.92
N SER A 218 8.23 -15.88 17.91
CA SER A 218 7.05 -15.03 17.86
C SER A 218 6.96 -14.15 19.11
N VAL A 219 7.17 -12.85 18.93
CA VAL A 219 6.92 -11.85 19.98
C VAL A 219 5.44 -11.43 19.90
N PRO A 220 4.63 -11.64 20.96
CA PRO A 220 3.25 -11.19 20.96
C PRO A 220 3.19 -9.66 21.07
N TRP A 221 2.55 -9.04 20.08
CA TRP A 221 2.17 -7.64 20.08
C TRP A 221 1.12 -7.41 21.17
N ALA A 222 1.49 -6.66 22.22
CA ALA A 222 0.53 -6.15 23.19
C ALA A 222 -0.03 -4.81 22.70
N PRO A 223 -1.37 -4.61 22.71
CA PRO A 223 -1.95 -3.31 22.42
C PRO A 223 -1.65 -2.35 23.56
N ILE A 224 -0.96 -1.24 23.28
CA ILE A 224 -0.87 -0.11 24.19
C ILE A 224 -2.27 0.51 24.26
N GLY A 225 -3.03 0.09 25.27
CA GLY A 225 -4.31 0.68 25.63
C GLY A 225 -4.11 2.13 26.09
N GLY A 226 -4.54 3.07 25.25
CA GLY A 226 -4.77 4.46 25.64
C GLY A 226 -6.07 4.57 26.43
N ALA A 227 -6.05 4.19 27.70
CA ALA A 227 -7.15 4.44 28.63
C ALA A 227 -6.96 5.79 29.34
N ALA A 228 -7.98 6.64 29.20
CA ALA A 228 -8.49 7.58 30.19
C ALA A 228 -7.54 8.60 30.85
N ALA A 229 -7.66 9.86 30.41
CA ALA A 229 -7.43 11.02 31.27
C ALA A 229 -8.54 12.07 31.10
N ALA A 230 -9.79 11.65 31.29
CA ALA A 230 -10.88 12.56 31.61
C ALA A 230 -11.10 12.52 33.12
N ALA A 231 -10.68 13.57 33.84
CA ALA A 231 -11.27 14.10 35.08
C ALA A 231 -10.23 14.82 35.97
N ALA A 232 -10.08 16.14 35.81
CA ALA A 232 -9.49 16.96 36.87
C ALA A 232 -9.88 18.45 36.83
N LEU A 233 -11.08 18.81 36.34
CA LEU A 233 -11.52 20.22 36.28
C LEU A 233 -12.71 20.60 37.16
N ALA A 234 -13.15 19.74 38.08
CA ALA A 234 -14.33 20.01 38.91
C ALA A 234 -14.05 20.46 40.37
N LEU A 235 -12.80 20.65 40.80
CA LEU A 235 -12.49 20.94 42.21
C LEU A 235 -12.13 22.41 42.54
N ALA A 236 -11.84 23.25 41.55
CA ALA A 236 -11.53 24.67 41.80
C ALA A 236 -12.78 25.56 41.94
N GLY A 237 -13.88 25.25 41.25
CA GLY A 237 -15.10 26.07 41.26
C GLY A 237 -15.88 26.04 42.59
N ARG A 238 -15.89 24.90 43.30
CA ARG A 238 -16.68 24.73 44.55
C ARG A 238 -16.09 25.46 45.77
N ARG A 239 -14.79 25.77 45.79
CA ARG A 239 -14.14 26.50 46.91
C ARG A 239 -14.37 28.01 46.86
N LEU A 240 -14.65 28.59 45.69
CA LEU A 240 -14.90 30.02 45.55
C LEU A 240 -16.36 30.40 45.91
N LEU A 241 -17.32 29.52 45.68
CA LEU A 241 -18.73 29.78 46.02
C LEU A 241 -19.00 29.75 47.54
N ARG A 242 -18.32 28.89 48.30
CA ARG A 242 -18.46 28.83 49.78
C ARG A 242 -17.86 30.04 50.52
N ARG A 243 -16.97 30.81 49.89
CA ARG A 243 -16.40 32.03 50.50
C ARG A 243 -17.27 33.28 50.29
N ARG A 244 -18.15 33.31 49.29
CA ARG A 244 -19.08 34.45 49.07
C ARG A 244 -20.31 34.41 49.96
N VAL A 245 -20.78 33.23 50.39
CA VAL A 245 -21.98 33.10 51.24
C VAL A 245 -21.71 33.46 52.71
N ARG A 246 -20.45 33.45 53.18
CA ARG A 246 -20.08 33.83 54.57
C ARG A 246 -19.82 35.33 54.78
N ARG A 247 -20.11 36.21 53.81
CA ARG A 247 -19.94 37.66 53.92
C ARG A 247 -21.22 38.42 53.54
N ALA A 248 -22.36 38.00 54.07
CA ALA A 248 -23.51 38.89 54.20
C ALA A 248 -23.52 39.41 55.65
N PRO A 249 -23.32 40.71 55.89
CA PRO A 249 -23.53 41.29 57.21
C PRO A 249 -25.02 41.49 57.48
N GLU A 250 -25.46 41.12 58.68
CA GLU A 250 -26.73 41.56 59.27
C GLU A 250 -26.62 43.06 59.57
N GLY A 251 -27.63 43.81 59.12
CA GLY A 251 -27.79 45.26 59.31
C GLY A 251 -29.06 45.72 58.64
#